data_AF-A0A6A6VAV1-F1
#
_entry.id   AF-A0A6A6VAV1-F1
#
_cell.length_a   1.000
_cell.length_b   1.000
_cell.length_c   1.000
_cell.angle_alpha   90.00
_cell.angle_beta   90.00
_cell.angle_gamma   90.00
#
_symmetry.space_group_name_H-M   'P 1'
#
loop_
_entity.id
_entity.type
_entity.pdbx_description
1 polymer ?
#
loop_
_entity_poly.entity_id
_entity_poly.type
_entity_poly.pdbx_seq_one_letter_code
_entity_poly.pdbx_strand_id
1 'polypeptide(L)'
;MARREIVRAYRHILRQSLRAIHFSKPARVTLQDRLRLAFRQGNAQDFDRRKIANTLEFLRYAAAENGLEHKILKNLLYIWWHEFAGDRRTPRKLQNIEEVEMKATAYDNFVHHIRMLNEDMGMCIPTTIIRGAR
;
A
#
# COMPACT_ATOMS: atom_id res chain seq x y z
N MET A 1 7.81 22.26 -10.60
CA MET A 1 7.57 22.15 -9.14
C MET A 1 7.06 20.76 -8.74
N ALA A 2 5.94 20.28 -9.31
CA ALA A 2 5.26 19.03 -8.93
C ALA A 2 6.15 17.78 -8.79
N ARG A 3 7.06 17.50 -9.74
CA ARG A 3 7.91 16.28 -9.70
C ARG A 3 8.81 16.20 -8.46
N ARG A 4 9.40 17.33 -8.04
CA ARG A 4 10.26 17.36 -6.84
C ARG A 4 9.44 17.13 -5.57
N GLU A 5 8.21 17.61 -5.54
CA GLU A 5 7.29 17.47 -4.40
C GLU A 5 6.79 16.03 -4.27
N ILE A 6 6.44 15.38 -5.38
CA ILE A 6 6.08 13.96 -5.41
C ILE A 6 7.24 13.09 -4.89
N VAL A 7 8.47 13.36 -5.33
CA VAL A 7 9.66 12.62 -4.86
C VAL A 7 9.90 12.84 -3.36
N ARG A 8 9.70 14.07 -2.86
CA ARG A 8 9.81 14.35 -1.43
C ARG A 8 8.73 13.60 -0.65
N ALA A 9 7.48 13.66 -1.11
CA ALA A 9 6.35 12.96 -0.50
C ALA A 9 6.60 11.44 -0.41
N TYR A 10 7.03 10.81 -1.51
CA TYR A 10 7.45 9.41 -1.52
C TYR A 10 8.50 9.12 -0.44
N ARG A 11 9.55 9.93 -0.35
CA ARG A 11 10.63 9.74 0.64
C ARG A 11 10.14 9.94 2.08
N HIS A 12 9.19 10.84 2.31
CA HIS A 12 8.65 11.07 3.66
C HIS A 12 7.76 9.90 4.08
N ILE A 13 6.83 9.49 3.23
CA ILE A 13 5.94 8.35 3.50
C ILE A 13 6.78 7.10 3.72
N LEU A 14 7.71 6.79 2.82
CA LEU A 14 8.57 5.62 2.95
C LEU A 14 9.32 5.60 4.29
N ARG A 15 9.94 6.72 4.70
CA ARG A 15 10.69 6.79 5.96
C ARG A 15 9.79 6.61 7.17
N GLN A 16 8.63 7.26 7.21
CA GLN A 16 7.70 7.13 8.35
C GLN A 16 7.06 5.75 8.41
N SER A 17 6.64 5.20 7.28
CA SER A 17 6.09 3.85 7.23
C SER A 17 7.09 2.80 7.73
N LEU A 18 8.38 2.94 7.38
CA LEU A 18 9.42 2.03 7.88
C LEU A 18 9.60 2.08 9.40
N ARG A 19 9.47 3.28 10.00
CA ARG A 19 9.50 3.47 11.45
C ARG A 19 8.27 2.82 12.11
N ALA A 20 7.09 3.03 11.54
CA ALA A 20 5.82 2.49 12.04
C ALA A 20 5.81 0.95 12.10
N ILE A 21 6.54 0.29 11.20
CA ILE A 21 6.63 -1.19 11.17
C ILE A 21 7.87 -1.75 11.86
N HIS A 22 8.65 -0.88 12.53
CA HIS A 22 9.94 -1.23 13.15
C HIS A 22 10.90 -1.98 12.21
N PHE A 23 10.88 -1.66 10.92
CA PHE A 23 11.70 -2.31 9.89
C PHE A 23 11.56 -3.85 9.80
N SER A 24 10.48 -4.42 10.34
CA SER A 24 10.25 -5.86 10.42
C SER A 24 10.16 -6.54 9.05
N LYS A 25 10.59 -7.80 8.96
CA LYS A 25 10.36 -8.67 7.80
C LYS A 25 9.15 -9.56 8.09
N PRO A 26 8.26 -9.85 7.11
CA PRO A 26 8.32 -9.45 5.70
C PRO A 26 7.77 -8.04 5.40
N ALA A 27 7.15 -7.38 6.37
CA ALA A 27 6.45 -6.09 6.23
C ALA A 27 7.25 -5.02 5.47
N ARG A 28 8.54 -4.87 5.75
CA ARG A 28 9.43 -3.91 5.09
C ARG A 28 9.47 -4.09 3.58
N VAL A 29 9.57 -5.32 3.10
CA VAL A 29 9.69 -5.59 1.66
C VAL A 29 8.35 -5.35 0.98
N THR A 30 7.27 -5.89 1.57
CA THR A 30 5.90 -5.71 1.10
C THR A 30 5.54 -4.22 0.96
N LEU A 31 5.82 -3.43 2.00
CA LEU A 31 5.56 -1.99 2.02
C LEU A 31 6.35 -1.25 0.93
N GLN A 32 7.63 -1.55 0.79
CA GLN A 32 8.50 -0.89 -0.19
C GLN A 32 8.02 -1.15 -1.61
N ASP A 33 7.70 -2.41 -1.93
CA ASP A 33 7.26 -2.78 -3.26
C ASP A 33 5.90 -2.15 -3.58
N ARG A 34 4.96 -2.15 -2.63
CA ARG A 34 3.65 -1.50 -2.80
C ARG A 34 3.77 0.01 -3.00
N LEU A 35 4.53 0.70 -2.15
CA LEU A 35 4.75 2.15 -2.28
C LEU A 35 5.44 2.49 -3.60
N ARG A 36 6.46 1.73 -4.01
CA ARG A 36 7.13 1.94 -5.29
C ARG A 36 6.16 1.77 -6.46
N LEU A 37 5.32 0.74 -6.42
CA LEU A 37 4.35 0.49 -7.47
C LEU A 37 3.35 1.65 -7.57
N ALA A 38 2.76 2.05 -6.45
CA ALA A 38 1.79 3.15 -6.39
C ALA A 38 2.37 4.47 -6.92
N PHE A 39 3.58 4.85 -6.51
CA PHE A 39 4.22 6.08 -6.98
C PHE A 39 4.73 6.00 -8.43
N ARG A 40 4.96 4.80 -8.98
CA ARG A 40 5.34 4.62 -10.38
C ARG A 40 4.15 4.62 -11.32
N GLN A 41 3.02 4.07 -10.88
CA GLN A 41 1.79 3.97 -11.67
C GLN A 41 0.85 5.18 -11.50
N GLY A 42 0.98 5.93 -10.40
CA GLY A 42 0.15 7.10 -10.13
C GLY A 42 0.40 8.28 -11.09
N ASN A 43 -0.62 9.08 -11.32
CA ASN A 43 -0.53 10.29 -12.13
C ASN A 43 -0.11 11.50 -11.27
N ALA A 44 0.71 12.40 -11.82
CA ALA A 44 1.11 13.62 -11.15
C ALA A 44 -0.07 14.58 -10.86
N GLN A 45 -1.19 14.44 -11.60
CA GLN A 45 -2.41 15.22 -11.38
C GLN A 45 -3.15 14.79 -10.10
N ASP A 46 -2.96 13.55 -9.64
CA ASP A 46 -3.60 13.02 -8.44
C ASP A 46 -2.85 13.42 -7.15
N PHE A 47 -1.78 14.20 -7.28
CA PHE A 47 -0.95 14.61 -6.15
C PHE A 47 -1.66 15.66 -5.30
N ASP A 48 -2.06 15.26 -4.09
CA ASP A 48 -2.66 16.14 -3.08
C ASP A 48 -1.78 16.23 -1.83
N ARG A 49 -1.28 17.43 -1.53
CA ARG A 49 -0.43 17.69 -0.36
C ARG A 49 -1.13 17.43 0.97
N ARG A 50 -2.44 17.68 1.06
CA ARG A 50 -3.22 17.44 2.28
C ARG A 50 -3.30 15.94 2.55
N LYS A 51 -3.57 15.14 1.51
CA LYS A 51 -3.60 13.67 1.63
C LYS A 51 -2.27 13.08 2.07
N ILE A 52 -1.16 13.62 1.55
CA ILE A 52 0.18 13.24 2.00
C ILE A 52 0.38 13.58 3.49
N ALA A 53 -0.02 14.78 3.94
CA ALA A 53 0.12 15.19 5.33
C ALA A 53 -0.69 14.29 6.28
N ASN A 54 -1.96 14.05 5.97
CA ASN A 54 -2.83 13.17 6.77
C ASN A 54 -2.25 11.74 6.83
N THR A 55 -1.74 11.23 5.71
CA THR A 55 -1.10 9.90 5.67
C THR A 55 0.17 9.86 6.54
N LEU A 56 0.98 10.92 6.56
CA LEU A 56 2.15 11.00 7.43
C LEU A 56 1.75 11.05 8.91
N GLU A 57 0.66 11.72 9.24
CA GLU A 57 0.12 11.78 10.59
C GLU A 57 -0.40 10.40 11.05
N PHE A 58 -1.19 9.72 10.22
CA PHE A 58 -1.61 8.33 10.46
C PHE A 58 -0.40 7.40 10.74
N LEU A 59 0.65 7.49 9.91
CA LEU A 59 1.86 6.70 10.11
C LEU A 59 2.63 7.06 11.38
N ARG A 60 2.57 8.33 11.80
CA ARG A 60 3.17 8.78 13.06
C ARG A 60 2.44 8.16 14.25
N TYR A 61 1.11 8.16 14.25
CA TYR A 61 0.32 7.49 15.29
C TYR A 61 0.56 5.98 15.31
N ALA A 62 0.60 5.34 14.13
CA ALA A 62 0.92 3.91 14.00
C ALA A 62 2.31 3.53 14.55
N ALA A 63 3.25 4.48 14.60
CA ALA A 63 4.60 4.28 15.15
C ALA A 63 4.69 4.61 16.64
N ALA A 64 3.87 5.54 17.13
CA ALA A 64 3.93 6.03 18.51
C ALA A 64 3.25 5.06 19.48
N GLU A 65 2.13 4.47 19.07
CA GLU A 65 1.27 3.67 19.95
C GLU A 65 0.84 2.37 19.25
N ASN A 66 0.56 1.32 20.03
CA ASN A 66 -0.08 0.10 19.52
C ASN A 66 -1.61 0.28 19.41
N GLY A 67 -2.01 1.40 18.82
CA GLY A 67 -3.38 1.85 18.66
C GLY A 67 -4.08 1.24 17.45
N LEU A 68 -5.16 1.90 17.02
CA LEU A 68 -5.94 1.44 15.87
C LEU A 68 -5.15 1.57 14.57
N GLU A 69 -4.40 2.65 14.39
CA GLU A 69 -3.57 2.92 13.21
C GLU A 69 -2.49 1.85 13.04
N HIS A 70 -1.87 1.43 14.15
CA HIS A 70 -0.90 0.34 14.13
C HIS A 70 -1.54 -0.98 13.68
N LYS A 71 -2.71 -1.32 14.23
CA LYS A 71 -3.46 -2.53 13.87
C LYS A 71 -3.92 -2.49 12.40
N ILE A 72 -4.41 -1.36 11.92
CA ILE A 72 -4.78 -1.15 10.52
C ILE A 72 -3.55 -1.36 9.63
N LEU A 73 -2.43 -0.69 9.91
CA LEU A 73 -1.20 -0.82 9.12
C LEU A 73 -0.69 -2.26 9.09
N LYS A 74 -0.71 -2.96 10.23
CA LYS A 74 -0.33 -4.37 10.33
C LYS A 74 -1.23 -5.26 9.47
N ASN A 75 -2.54 -5.06 9.52
CA ASN A 75 -3.50 -5.84 8.73
C ASN A 75 -3.35 -5.57 7.23
N LEU A 76 -3.13 -4.31 6.83
CA LEU A 76 -2.84 -3.95 5.43
C LEU A 76 -1.63 -4.72 4.92
N LEU A 77 -0.54 -4.73 5.69
CA LEU A 77 0.71 -5.41 5.31
C LEU A 77 0.57 -6.92 5.27
N TYR A 78 -0.23 -7.48 6.18
CA TYR A 78 -0.55 -8.91 6.19
C TYR A 78 -1.27 -9.30 4.89
N ILE A 79 -2.32 -8.57 4.51
CA ILE A 79 -3.09 -8.85 3.29
C ILE A 79 -2.23 -8.64 2.04
N TRP A 80 -1.50 -7.54 1.94
CA TRP A 80 -0.60 -7.28 0.81
C TRP A 80 0.51 -8.33 0.66
N TRP A 81 0.98 -8.89 1.77
CA TRP A 81 1.98 -9.96 1.73
C TRP A 81 1.36 -11.26 1.21
N HIS A 82 0.14 -11.61 1.63
CA HIS A 82 -0.57 -12.79 1.14
C HIS A 82 -0.95 -12.69 -0.34
N GLU A 83 -1.42 -11.53 -0.78
CA GLU A 83 -1.71 -11.23 -2.19
C GLU A 83 -0.48 -11.53 -3.06
N PHE A 84 0.69 -11.06 -2.61
CA PHE A 84 1.94 -11.23 -3.36
C PHE A 84 2.60 -12.60 -3.22
N ALA A 85 2.47 -13.23 -2.05
CA ALA A 85 2.95 -14.59 -1.82
C ALA A 85 2.16 -15.60 -2.65
N GLY A 86 0.86 -15.38 -2.86
CA GLY A 86 0.03 -16.17 -3.78
C GLY A 86 0.54 -16.11 -5.22
N ASP A 87 0.92 -14.93 -5.69
CA ASP A 87 1.42 -14.72 -7.06
C ASP A 87 2.80 -15.36 -7.31
N ARG A 88 3.72 -15.29 -6.35
CA ARG A 88 5.08 -15.85 -6.49
C ARG A 88 5.16 -17.38 -6.37
N ARG A 89 4.19 -18.02 -5.73
CA ARG A 89 4.24 -19.48 -5.47
C ARG A 89 3.85 -20.31 -6.69
N THR A 90 3.07 -19.76 -7.61
CA THR A 90 2.58 -20.50 -8.78
C THR A 90 3.23 -19.93 -10.04
N PRO A 91 4.04 -20.72 -10.78
CA PRO A 91 4.57 -20.29 -12.07
C PRO A 91 3.44 -19.84 -13.00
N ARG A 92 3.59 -18.68 -13.67
CA ARG A 92 2.56 -18.09 -14.55
C ARG A 92 2.05 -19.07 -15.63
N LYS A 93 2.89 -19.99 -16.09
CA LYS A 93 2.53 -21.05 -17.07
C LYS A 93 1.53 -22.08 -16.53
N LEU A 94 1.38 -22.15 -15.21
CA LEU A 94 0.50 -23.08 -14.50
C LEU A 94 -0.69 -22.38 -13.86
N GLN A 95 -0.83 -21.05 -14.03
CA GLN A 95 -1.94 -20.30 -13.48
C GLN A 95 -3.14 -20.42 -14.42
N ASN A 96 -4.27 -20.93 -13.90
CA ASN A 96 -5.54 -20.86 -14.60
C ASN A 96 -6.07 -19.42 -14.57
N ILE A 97 -6.56 -18.91 -15.70
CA ILE A 97 -7.12 -17.56 -15.83
C ILE A 97 -8.29 -17.37 -14.84
N GLU A 98 -9.19 -18.35 -14.74
CA GLU A 98 -10.33 -18.30 -13.82
C GLU A 98 -9.88 -18.24 -12.34
N GLU A 99 -8.83 -18.96 -11.98
CA GLU A 99 -8.28 -18.94 -10.62
C GLU A 99 -7.64 -17.58 -10.29
N VAL A 100 -6.98 -16.96 -11.26
CA VAL A 100 -6.39 -15.62 -11.12
C VAL A 100 -7.50 -14.56 -10.97
N GLU A 101 -8.55 -14.64 -11.78
CA GLU A 101 -9.70 -13.74 -11.67
C GLU A 101 -10.44 -13.91 -10.35
N MET A 102 -10.68 -15.15 -9.91
CA MET A 102 -11.30 -15.44 -8.62
C MET A 102 -10.48 -14.86 -7.45
N LYS A 103 -9.16 -15.01 -7.48
CA LYS A 103 -8.24 -14.42 -6.49
C LYS A 103 -8.27 -12.90 -6.53
N ALA A 104 -8.34 -12.28 -7.71
CA ALA A 104 -8.43 -10.84 -7.84
C ALA A 104 -9.74 -10.32 -7.22
N THR A 105 -10.86 -10.94 -7.56
CA THR A 105 -12.19 -10.58 -7.02
C THR A 105 -12.25 -10.71 -5.50
N ALA A 106 -11.53 -11.67 -4.91
CA ALA A 106 -11.47 -11.83 -3.46
C ALA A 106 -10.88 -10.61 -2.72
N TYR A 107 -10.02 -9.83 -3.39
CA TYR A 107 -9.41 -8.62 -2.81
C TYR A 107 -10.16 -7.32 -3.16
N ASP A 108 -11.18 -7.36 -4.02
CA ASP A 108 -11.89 -6.15 -4.46
C ASP A 108 -12.58 -5.44 -3.28
N ASN A 109 -13.21 -6.19 -2.37
CA ASN A 109 -13.82 -5.63 -1.16
C ASN A 109 -12.78 -4.93 -0.26
N PHE A 110 -11.59 -5.52 -0.14
CA PHE A 110 -10.50 -4.95 0.64
C PHE A 110 -10.00 -3.63 0.02
N VAL A 111 -9.83 -3.61 -1.30
CA VAL A 111 -9.40 -2.41 -2.04
C VAL A 111 -10.46 -1.32 -1.96
N HIS A 112 -11.74 -1.68 -2.05
CA HIS A 112 -12.85 -0.76 -1.86
C HIS A 112 -12.83 -0.14 -0.45
N HIS A 113 -12.63 -0.94 0.61
CA HIS A 113 -12.52 -0.40 1.97
C HIS A 113 -11.32 0.54 2.16
N ILE A 114 -10.16 0.25 1.55
CA ILE A 114 -9.03 1.20 1.58
C ILE A 114 -9.40 2.51 0.87
N ARG A 115 -10.12 2.42 -0.24
CA ARG A 115 -10.58 3.61 -0.97
C ARG A 115 -11.52 4.45 -0.11
N MET A 116 -12.51 3.83 0.53
CA MET A 116 -13.42 4.52 1.45
C MET A 116 -12.66 5.16 2.62
N LEU A 117 -11.73 4.42 3.24
CA LEU A 117 -10.88 4.96 4.32
C LEU A 117 -10.07 6.18 3.85
N ASN A 118 -9.53 6.14 2.64
CA ASN A 118 -8.80 7.26 2.06
C ASN A 118 -9.70 8.47 1.78
N GLU A 119 -10.94 8.23 1.36
CA GLU A 119 -11.93 9.27 1.10
C GLU A 119 -12.37 9.93 2.41
N ASP A 120 -12.72 9.14 3.43
CA ASP A 120 -13.20 9.62 4.73
C ASP A 120 -12.13 10.37 5.53
N MET A 121 -10.91 9.84 5.57
CA MET A 121 -9.79 10.41 6.35
C MET A 121 -8.92 11.38 5.54
N GLY A 122 -9.25 11.57 4.26
CA GLY A 122 -8.43 12.35 3.33
C GLY A 122 -7.00 11.84 3.28
N MET A 123 -6.79 10.53 3.12
CA MET A 123 -5.47 9.88 3.05
C MET A 123 -5.16 9.37 1.64
N CYS A 124 -3.97 8.83 1.44
CA CYS A 124 -3.54 8.24 0.16
C CYS A 124 -2.78 6.91 0.35
N ILE A 125 -3.37 5.99 1.12
CA ILE A 125 -2.85 4.62 1.26
C ILE A 125 -2.96 3.90 -0.11
N PRO A 126 -1.93 3.17 -0.56
CA PRO A 126 -1.96 2.45 -1.82
C PRO A 126 -3.16 1.51 -1.96
N THR A 127 -3.94 1.69 -3.02
CA THR A 127 -5.04 0.78 -3.44
C THR A 127 -4.65 -0.11 -4.62
N THR A 128 -3.43 0.06 -5.15
CA THR A 128 -2.94 -0.69 -6.31
C THR A 128 -2.84 -2.17 -5.99
N ILE A 129 -3.58 -3.02 -6.70
CA ILE A 129 -3.42 -4.48 -6.67
C ILE A 129 -2.22 -4.85 -7.55
N ILE A 130 -1.40 -5.81 -7.13
CA ILE A 130 -0.33 -6.35 -7.98
C ILE A 130 -0.99 -7.30 -8.97
N ARG A 131 -1.58 -6.77 -10.04
CA ARG A 131 -2.11 -7.56 -11.17
C ARG A 131 -0.97 -7.80 -12.16
N GLY A 132 -0.43 -9.02 -12.21
CA GLY A 132 0.40 -9.51 -13.32
C GLY A 132 1.64 -8.67 -13.65
N ALA A 133 2.22 -7.95 -12.70
CA ALA A 133 3.34 -7.04 -12.95
C ALA A 133 4.68 -7.79 -13.10
N ARG A 134 4.89 -8.40 -14.28
CA ARG A 134 6.13 -8.31 -15.09
C ARG A 134 5.78 -8.44 -16.56
#